data_AF-A0A0A0HXJ0-F1
#
_entry.id   AF-A0A0A0HXJ0-F1
#
_cell.length_a   1.000
_cell.length_b   1.000
_cell.length_c   1.000
_cell.angle_alpha   90.00
_cell.angle_beta   90.00
_cell.angle_gamma   90.00
#
_symmetry.space_group_name_H-M   'P 1'
#
loop_
_entity.id
_entity.type
_entity.pdbx_description
1 polymer ?
#
loop_
_entity_poly.entity_id
_entity_poly.type
_entity_poly.pdbx_seq_one_letter_code
_entity_poly.pdbx_strand_id
1 'polypeptide(L)'
;MVNEKIEALVTANEYLNNLEEGIHQVVEAFQQEDENKGCSLIPLVADGIKWVVDVINLTRDVQKENIDISEIDEKLEEVVEAIENEDYILVGDLFEYEVLPIIQYVHKQIRNTVAN
;
A
#
# COMPACT_ATOMS: atom_id res chain seq x y z
N MET A 1 -9.84 23.37 -6.55
CA MET A 1 -8.75 22.65 -7.23
C MET A 1 -7.53 22.43 -6.34
N VAL A 2 -6.71 23.44 -5.98
CA VAL A 2 -5.54 23.20 -5.08
C VAL A 2 -5.97 22.70 -3.69
N ASN A 3 -7.00 23.31 -3.10
CA ASN A 3 -7.53 22.86 -1.80
C ASN A 3 -8.05 21.41 -1.83
N GLU A 4 -8.76 21.02 -2.89
CA GLU A 4 -9.30 19.65 -3.03
C GLU A 4 -8.18 18.61 -3.13
N LYS A 5 -7.05 18.95 -3.77
CA LYS A 5 -5.89 18.07 -3.86
C LYS A 5 -5.16 17.92 -2.52
N ILE A 6 -5.06 19.00 -1.74
CA ILE A 6 -4.52 18.94 -0.38
C ILE A 6 -5.46 18.14 0.53
N GLU A 7 -6.77 18.34 0.45
CA GLU A 7 -7.76 17.53 1.16
C GLU A 7 -7.64 16.04 0.82
N ALA A 8 -7.46 15.69 -0.45
CA ALA A 8 -7.21 14.31 -0.87
C ALA A 8 -5.94 13.72 -0.23
N LEU A 9 -4.86 14.50 -0.12
CA LEU A 9 -3.63 14.08 0.58
C LEU A 9 -3.86 13.91 2.10
N VAL A 10 -4.68 14.76 2.72
CA VAL A 10 -5.06 14.61 4.13
C VAL A 10 -5.84 13.31 4.35
N THR A 11 -6.85 13.05 3.52
CA THR A 11 -7.62 11.81 3.57
C THR A 11 -6.72 10.60 3.31
N ALA A 12 -5.77 10.69 2.38
CA ALA A 12 -4.81 9.61 2.13
C ALA A 12 -3.88 9.36 3.31
N ASN A 13 -3.40 10.41 3.98
CA ASN A 13 -2.61 10.28 5.20
C ASN A 13 -3.38 9.55 6.31
N GLU A 14 -4.67 9.83 6.47
CA GLU A 14 -5.51 9.14 7.45
C GLU A 14 -5.75 7.67 7.03
N TYR A 15 -6.11 7.45 5.77
CA TYR A 15 -6.38 6.13 5.21
C TYR A 15 -5.17 5.20 5.24
N LEU A 16 -3.96 5.72 5.02
CA LEU A 16 -2.73 4.93 4.98
C LEU A 16 -2.43 4.22 6.30
N ASN A 17 -2.88 4.74 7.45
CA ASN A 17 -2.79 4.00 8.72
C ASN A 17 -3.60 2.69 8.66
N ASN A 18 -4.79 2.72 8.06
CA ASN A 18 -5.63 1.53 7.91
C ASN A 18 -5.08 0.58 6.85
N LEU A 19 -4.44 1.10 5.80
CA LEU A 19 -3.80 0.28 4.77
C LEU A 19 -2.58 -0.47 5.32
N GLU A 20 -1.72 0.22 6.07
CA GLU A 20 -0.58 -0.42 6.76
C GLU A 20 -1.05 -1.54 7.71
N GLU A 21 -2.10 -1.27 8.50
CA GLU A 21 -2.71 -2.28 9.37
C GLU A 21 -3.30 -3.45 8.57
N GLY A 22 -3.96 -3.18 7.44
CA GLY A 22 -4.48 -4.23 6.56
C GLY A 22 -3.37 -5.12 6.00
N ILE A 23 -2.22 -4.54 5.63
CA ILE A 23 -1.04 -5.31 5.18
C ILE A 23 -0.48 -6.14 6.34
N HIS A 24 -0.39 -5.58 7.55
CA HIS A 24 0.01 -6.35 8.73
C HIS A 24 -0.91 -7.55 9.00
N GLN A 25 -2.22 -7.40 8.79
CA GLN A 25 -3.17 -8.51 8.95
C GLN A 25 -3.02 -9.59 7.87
N VAL A 26 -2.62 -9.24 6.65
CA VAL A 26 -2.27 -10.20 5.60
C VAL A 26 -1.02 -10.99 6.03
N VAL A 27 0.03 -10.29 6.45
CA VAL A 27 1.29 -10.91 6.92
C VAL A 27 1.02 -11.83 8.11
N GLU A 28 0.29 -11.36 9.12
CA GLU A 28 -0.06 -12.17 10.30
C GLU A 28 -0.85 -13.43 9.92
N ALA A 29 -1.81 -13.33 8.99
CA ALA A 29 -2.60 -14.47 8.55
C ALA A 29 -1.72 -15.57 7.93
N PHE A 30 -0.77 -15.19 7.05
CA PHE A 30 0.15 -16.17 6.45
C PHE A 30 1.17 -16.72 7.46
N GLN A 31 1.67 -15.90 8.39
CA GLN A 31 2.53 -16.37 9.49
C GLN A 31 1.81 -17.34 10.44
N GLN A 32 0.48 -17.25 10.56
CA GLN A 32 -0.35 -18.14 11.35
C GLN A 32 -0.89 -19.35 10.57
N GLU A 33 -0.44 -19.54 9.32
CA GLU A 33 -0.94 -20.60 8.42
C GLU A 33 -2.46 -20.50 8.15
N ASP A 34 -3.04 -19.30 8.29
CA ASP A 34 -4.45 -19.00 7.97
C ASP A 34 -4.57 -18.40 6.56
N GLU A 35 -4.29 -19.25 5.57
CA GLU A 35 -4.31 -18.90 4.14
C GLU A 35 -5.67 -18.34 3.70
N ASN A 36 -6.78 -18.88 4.24
CA ASN A 36 -8.12 -18.43 3.91
C ASN A 36 -8.33 -16.97 4.31
N LYS A 37 -7.91 -16.61 5.54
CA LYS A 37 -7.97 -15.22 6.00
C LYS A 37 -7.04 -14.35 5.16
N GLY A 38 -5.78 -14.76 4.94
CA GLY A 38 -4.81 -14.03 4.14
C GLY A 38 -5.34 -13.71 2.73
N CYS A 39 -5.76 -14.72 1.99
CA CYS A 39 -6.32 -14.59 0.64
C CYS A 39 -7.59 -13.73 0.61
N SER A 40 -8.42 -13.75 1.66
CA SER A 40 -9.61 -12.89 1.73
C SER A 40 -9.29 -11.39 1.91
N LEU A 41 -8.13 -11.08 2.50
CA LEU A 41 -7.69 -9.71 2.79
C LEU A 41 -6.94 -9.07 1.61
N ILE A 42 -6.25 -9.88 0.78
CA ILE A 42 -5.46 -9.40 -0.36
C ILE A 42 -6.25 -8.46 -1.29
N PRO A 43 -7.48 -8.77 -1.73
CA PRO A 43 -8.24 -7.86 -2.58
C PRO A 43 -8.50 -6.49 -1.94
N LEU A 44 -8.73 -6.45 -0.63
CA LEU A 44 -8.97 -5.21 0.11
C LEU A 44 -7.71 -4.35 0.18
N VAL A 45 -6.55 -4.99 0.40
CA VAL A 45 -5.25 -4.32 0.37
C VAL A 45 -4.93 -3.81 -1.03
N ALA A 46 -5.15 -4.62 -2.08
CA ALA A 46 -4.92 -4.22 -3.47
C ALA A 46 -5.77 -3.01 -3.87
N ASP A 47 -7.05 -2.97 -3.49
CA ASP A 47 -7.93 -1.82 -3.71
C ASP A 47 -7.41 -0.56 -3.00
N GLY A 48 -6.90 -0.72 -1.76
CA GLY A 48 -6.30 0.38 -1.01
C GLY A 48 -5.02 0.92 -1.65
N ILE A 49 -4.13 0.04 -2.11
CA ILE A 49 -2.91 0.42 -2.83
C ILE A 49 -3.27 1.18 -4.11
N LYS A 50 -4.21 0.65 -4.90
CA LYS A 50 -4.71 1.30 -6.12
C LYS A 50 -5.21 2.72 -5.84
N TRP A 51 -6.03 2.88 -4.80
CA TRP A 51 -6.55 4.19 -4.42
C TRP A 51 -5.44 5.18 -4.02
N VAL A 52 -4.43 4.71 -3.27
CA VAL A 52 -3.27 5.53 -2.90
C VAL A 52 -2.47 5.96 -4.13
N VAL A 53 -2.22 5.05 -5.08
CA VAL A 53 -1.55 5.34 -6.36
C VAL A 53 -2.31 6.42 -7.12
N ASP A 54 -3.64 6.32 -7.19
CA ASP A 54 -4.48 7.32 -7.86
C ASP A 54 -4.36 8.69 -7.17
N VAL A 55 -4.39 8.74 -5.84
CA VAL A 55 -4.21 10.00 -5.10
C VAL A 55 -2.83 10.61 -5.37
N ILE A 56 -1.75 9.81 -5.35
CA ILE A 56 -0.40 10.29 -5.67
C ILE A 56 -0.38 10.88 -7.08
N ASN A 57 -0.95 10.20 -8.07
CA ASN A 57 -0.94 10.66 -9.45
C ASN A 57 -1.74 11.95 -9.66
N LEU A 58 -2.88 12.08 -8.99
CA LEU A 58 -3.74 13.27 -9.08
C LEU A 58 -3.19 14.51 -8.37
N THR A 59 -2.26 14.31 -7.43
CA THR A 59 -1.75 15.36 -6.53
C THR A 59 -0.28 15.72 -6.79
N ARG A 60 0.34 15.21 -7.86
CA ARG A 60 1.76 15.44 -8.20
C ARG A 60 2.17 16.91 -8.22
N ASP A 61 1.28 17.82 -8.60
CA ASP A 61 1.52 19.27 -8.68
C ASP A 61 1.53 19.99 -7.32
N VAL A 62 0.98 19.36 -6.27
CA VAL A 62 0.93 19.92 -4.91
C VAL A 62 1.81 19.16 -3.91
N GLN A 63 2.41 18.05 -4.34
CA GLN A 63 3.40 17.31 -3.55
C GLN A 63 4.69 18.12 -3.38
N LYS A 64 5.31 18.00 -2.20
CA LYS A 64 6.60 18.68 -1.92
C LYS A 64 7.76 18.03 -2.66
N GLU A 65 7.74 16.71 -2.72
CA GLU A 65 8.74 15.88 -3.40
C GLU A 65 8.00 14.91 -4.30
N ASN A 66 8.64 14.49 -5.39
CA ASN A 66 8.08 13.45 -6.25
C ASN A 66 8.01 12.14 -5.46
N ILE A 67 6.79 11.70 -5.14
CA ILE A 67 6.57 10.43 -4.45
C ILE A 67 6.77 9.31 -5.47
N ASP A 68 7.89 8.60 -5.35
CA ASP A 68 8.15 7.43 -6.18
C ASP A 68 7.37 6.22 -5.64
N ILE A 69 6.56 5.62 -6.51
CA ILE A 69 5.78 4.41 -6.26
C ILE A 69 5.89 3.45 -7.44
N SER A 70 6.89 3.64 -8.31
CA SER A 70 7.01 2.89 -9.57
C SER A 70 7.27 1.38 -9.36
N GLU A 71 7.91 1.01 -8.24
CA GLU A 71 8.21 -0.39 -7.92
C GLU A 71 6.97 -1.19 -7.47
N ILE A 72 5.86 -0.54 -7.10
CA ILE A 72 4.70 -1.25 -6.53
C ILE A 72 4.09 -2.27 -7.49
N ASP A 73 4.09 -1.97 -8.79
CA ASP A 73 3.50 -2.86 -9.80
C ASP A 73 4.31 -4.15 -9.91
N GLU A 74 5.65 -4.06 -9.94
CA GLU A 74 6.56 -5.22 -9.96
C GLU A 74 6.37 -6.10 -8.71
N LYS A 75 6.28 -5.48 -7.53
CA LYS A 75 6.06 -6.22 -6.28
C LYS A 75 4.71 -6.93 -6.25
N LEU A 76 3.66 -6.30 -6.80
CA LEU A 76 2.34 -6.91 -6.88
C LEU A 76 2.28 -8.05 -7.91
N GLU A 77 3.05 -7.98 -9.00
CA GLU A 77 3.21 -9.09 -9.94
C GLU A 77 3.87 -10.30 -9.25
N GLU A 78 4.93 -10.09 -8.48
CA GLU A 78 5.57 -11.15 -7.68
C GLU A 78 4.59 -11.78 -6.66
N VAL A 79 3.73 -10.97 -6.03
CA VAL A 79 2.68 -11.47 -5.11
C VAL A 79 1.69 -12.37 -5.87
N VAL A 80 1.27 -11.98 -7.07
CA VAL A 80 0.37 -12.80 -7.90
C VAL A 80 1.04 -14.12 -8.27
N GLU A 81 2.30 -14.10 -8.69
CA GLU A 81 3.06 -15.32 -9.01
C GLU A 81 3.19 -16.25 -7.79
N ALA A 82 3.43 -15.69 -6.60
CA ALA A 82 3.51 -16.49 -5.37
C ALA A 82 2.16 -17.14 -5.02
N ILE A 83 1.05 -16.41 -5.19
CA ILE A 83 -0.31 -16.96 -5.01
C ILE A 83 -0.59 -18.08 -6.01
N GLU A 84 -0.26 -17.89 -7.29
CA GLU A 84 -0.48 -18.89 -8.34
C GLU A 84 0.31 -20.19 -8.11
N ASN A 85 1.47 -20.08 -7.44
CA ASN A 85 2.30 -21.22 -7.04
C ASN A 85 1.93 -21.80 -5.67
N GLU A 86 0.90 -21.26 -4.99
CA GLU A 86 0.53 -21.63 -3.62
C GLU A 86 1.68 -21.48 -2.60
N ASP A 87 2.65 -20.57 -2.88
CA ASP A 87 3.78 -20.28 -1.99
C ASP A 87 3.41 -19.17 -1.00
N TYR A 88 2.58 -19.53 -0.02
CA TYR A 88 2.04 -18.57 0.96
C TYR A 88 3.08 -18.01 1.93
N ILE A 89 4.21 -18.68 2.10
CA ILE A 89 5.36 -18.14 2.85
C ILE A 89 5.92 -16.95 2.08
N LEU A 90 6.16 -17.12 0.78
CA LEU A 90 6.63 -16.04 -0.09
C LEU A 90 5.60 -14.90 -0.19
N VAL A 91 4.30 -15.19 -0.23
CA VAL A 91 3.26 -14.13 -0.20
C VAL A 91 3.40 -13.28 1.06
N GLY A 92 3.54 -13.90 2.23
CA GLY A 92 3.77 -13.19 3.49
C GLY A 92 5.04 -12.32 3.45
N ASP A 93 6.15 -12.88 2.97
CA ASP A 93 7.44 -12.18 2.88
C ASP A 93 7.38 -10.99 1.91
N LEU A 94 6.74 -11.14 0.75
CA LEU A 94 6.57 -10.04 -0.21
C LEU A 94 5.74 -8.91 0.38
N PHE A 95 4.66 -9.21 1.11
CA PHE A 95 3.88 -8.18 1.79
C PHE A 95 4.67 -7.49 2.91
N GLU A 96 5.40 -8.25 3.73
CA GLU A 96 6.13 -7.74 4.90
C GLU A 96 7.35 -6.90 4.52
N TYR A 97 8.15 -7.38 3.58
CA TYR A 97 9.48 -6.83 3.30
C TYR A 97 9.55 -6.02 2.01
N GLU A 98 8.55 -6.10 1.13
CA GLU A 98 8.58 -5.39 -0.16
C GLU A 98 7.41 -4.41 -0.31
N VAL A 99 6.16 -4.86 -0.14
CA VAL A 99 4.98 -4.00 -0.28
C VAL A 99 4.87 -3.01 0.88
N LEU A 100 4.93 -3.48 2.12
CA LEU A 100 4.76 -2.62 3.30
C LEU A 100 5.79 -1.47 3.36
N PRO A 101 7.09 -1.70 3.10
CA PRO A 101 8.07 -0.60 3.09
C PRO A 101 7.79 0.48 2.05
N ILE A 102 7.29 0.12 0.86
CA ILE A 102 6.88 1.08 -0.17
C ILE A 102 5.71 1.94 0.34
N ILE A 103 4.70 1.31 0.95
CA ILE A 103 3.53 2.01 1.50
C ILE A 103 3.93 2.93 2.66
N GLN A 104 4.82 2.49 3.55
CA GLN A 104 5.35 3.33 4.63
C GLN A 104 6.16 4.53 4.11
N TYR A 105 6.95 4.34 3.04
CA TYR A 105 7.65 5.44 2.38
C TYR A 105 6.65 6.47 1.84
N VAL A 106 5.64 6.03 1.10
CA VAL A 106 4.57 6.88 0.57
C VAL A 106 3.88 7.66 1.68
N HIS A 107 3.49 6.97 2.75
CA HIS A 107 2.81 7.58 3.90
C HIS A 107 3.66 8.67 4.54
N LYS A 108 4.97 8.42 4.71
CA LYS A 108 5.90 9.45 5.20
C LYS A 108 5.94 10.68 4.29
N GLN A 109 5.94 10.50 2.96
CA GLN A 109 5.97 11.63 2.03
C GLN A 109 4.67 12.44 2.02
N ILE A 110 3.53 11.76 2.06
CA ILE A 110 2.22 12.41 2.16
C ILE A 110 2.13 13.18 3.48
N ARG A 111 2.52 12.56 4.61
CA ARG A 111 2.57 13.19 5.92
C ARG A 111 3.42 14.46 5.92
N ASN A 112 4.61 14.39 5.32
CA ASN A 112 5.49 15.54 5.16
C ASN A 112 4.84 16.65 4.35
N THR A 113 4.03 16.32 3.35
CA THR A 113 3.31 17.30 2.53
C THR A 113 2.22 18.02 3.34
N VAL A 114 1.39 17.27 4.08
CA VAL A 114 0.21 17.81 4.81
C VAL A 114 0.53 18.46 6.16
N ALA A 115 1.68 18.18 6.77
CA ALA A 115 2.04 18.72 8.10
C ALA A 115 2.43 20.22 8.12
N ASN A 116 2.33 20.94 6.99
CA ASN A 116 2.60 22.38 6.90
C ASN A 116 1.34 23.18 6.54
#